data_AF-A0A0E0CGD5-F1
#
_entry.id   AF-A0A0E0CGD5-F1
#
_cell.length_a   1.000
_cell.length_b   1.000
_cell.length_c   1.000
_cell.angle_alpha   90.00
_cell.angle_beta   90.00
_cell.angle_gamma   90.00
#
_symmetry.space_group_name_H-M   'P 1'
#
loop_
_entity.id
_entity.type
_entity.pdbx_description
1 polymer ?
#
loop_
_entity_poly.entity_id
_entity_poly.type
_entity_poly.pdbx_seq_one_letter_code
_entity_poly.pdbx_strand_id
1 'polypeptide(L)' 'MHRMVKLLCTLLLALSLTAHYSDMSMKVSADCQSVNVPGPCSPTTCDDNCKSQIGAGAVGECTSGGCQCTFCTLPPPKKN' A
#
# COMPACT_ATOMS: atom_id res chain seq x y z
N MET A 1 -32.30 13.02 -35.51
CA MET A 1 -30.93 13.49 -35.18
C MET A 1 -30.75 13.93 -33.72
N HIS A 2 -31.73 14.61 -33.09
CA HIS A 2 -31.65 15.03 -31.67
C HIS A 2 -31.48 13.90 -30.63
N ARG A 3 -32.10 12.73 -30.82
CA ARG A 3 -32.02 11.62 -29.84
C ARG A 3 -30.62 11.00 -29.78
N MET A 4 -29.96 10.85 -30.93
CA MET A 4 -28.61 10.27 -31.02
C MET A 4 -27.57 11.18 -30.34
N VAL A 5 -27.68 12.51 -30.55
CA VAL A 5 -26.80 13.50 -29.91
C VAL A 5 -26.92 13.46 -28.38
N LYS A 6 -28.14 13.27 -27.86
CA LYS A 6 -28.38 13.20 -26.41
C LYS A 6 -27.77 11.94 -25.78
N LEU A 7 -27.88 10.79 -26.45
CA LEU A 7 -27.26 9.52 -26.05
C LEU A 7 -25.73 9.59 -26.05
N LEU A 8 -25.14 10.17 -27.09
CA LEU A 8 -23.70 10.41 -27.18
C LEU A 8 -23.19 11.32 -26.06
N CYS A 9 -23.90 12.42 -25.77
CA CYS A 9 -23.55 13.31 -24.65
C CYS A 9 -23.60 12.60 -23.30
N THR A 10 -24.64 11.80 -23.04
CA THR A 10 -24.75 11.07 -21.76
C THR A 10 -23.66 10.01 -21.58
N LEU A 11 -23.25 9.31 -22.65
CA LEU A 11 -22.14 8.38 -22.59
C LEU A 11 -20.82 9.11 -22.27
N LEU A 12 -20.54 10.22 -22.97
CA LEU A 12 -19.31 11.00 -22.76
C LEU A 12 -19.20 11.51 -21.32
N LEU A 13 -20.31 12.02 -20.75
CA LEU A 13 -20.35 12.49 -19.37
C LEU A 13 -20.11 11.35 -18.37
N ALA A 14 -20.70 10.18 -18.60
CA ALA A 14 -20.49 9.01 -17.74
C ALA A 14 -19.04 8.51 -17.77
N LEU A 15 -18.41 8.46 -18.95
CA LEU A 15 -16.99 8.10 -19.09
C LEU A 15 -16.07 9.07 -18.36
N SER A 16 -16.33 10.39 -18.45
CA SER A 16 -15.53 11.37 -17.71
C SER A 16 -15.65 11.17 -16.19
N LEU A 17 -16.86 10.89 -15.68
CA LEU A 17 -17.08 10.74 -14.24
C LEU A 17 -16.31 9.52 -13.67
N THR A 18 -16.20 8.43 -14.42
CA THR A 18 -15.43 7.24 -14.00
C THR A 18 -13.92 7.47 -13.99
N ALA A 19 -13.40 8.36 -14.85
CA ALA A 19 -11.96 8.66 -14.88
C ALA A 19 -11.49 9.50 -13.68
N HIS A 20 -12.36 10.34 -13.12
CA HIS A 20 -12.02 11.23 -12.00
C HIS A 20 -12.17 10.58 -10.62
N TYR A 21 -12.88 9.46 -10.49
CA TYR A 21 -13.10 8.82 -9.18
C TYR A 21 -11.87 8.03 -8.68
N SER A 22 -10.96 7.64 -9.57
CA SER A 22 -9.77 6.85 -9.21
C SER A 22 -8.66 7.67 -8.54
N ASP A 23 -8.76 9.00 -8.53
CA ASP A 23 -7.70 9.92 -8.04
C ASP A 23 -8.07 10.60 -6.71
N MET A 24 -8.97 10.01 -5.93
CA MET A 24 -9.26 10.48 -4.55
C MET A 24 -8.83 9.43 -3.51
N SER A 25 -7.87 8.58 -3.86
CA SER A 25 -7.10 7.86 -2.85
C SER A 25 -6.13 8.86 -2.25
N MET A 26 -6.47 9.43 -1.09
CA MET A 26 -5.54 10.14 -0.24
C MET A 26 -4.32 9.23 -0.05
N LYS A 27 -3.28 9.45 -0.86
CA LYS A 27 -2.05 8.68 -0.87
C LYS A 27 -1.35 8.99 0.44
N VAL A 28 -1.74 8.29 1.51
CA VAL A 28 -0.88 8.10 2.66
C VAL A 28 0.25 7.22 2.14
N SER A 29 1.26 7.87 1.58
CA SER A 29 2.50 7.20 1.20
C SER A 29 3.15 6.74 2.50
N ALA A 30 2.94 5.47 2.84
CA ALA A 30 3.66 4.83 3.93
C ALA A 30 5.12 4.70 3.50
N ASP A 31 6.04 5.17 4.33
CA ASP A 31 7.47 4.96 4.10
C ASP A 31 7.82 3.58 4.64
N CYS A 32 8.05 2.63 3.73
CA CYS A 32 8.35 1.25 4.07
C CYS A 32 9.85 0.98 3.93
N GLN A 33 10.43 0.40 4.97
CA GLN A 33 11.85 0.05 5.03
C GLN A 33 12.01 -1.45 5.30
N SER A 34 13.06 -2.03 4.72
CA SER A 34 13.42 -3.43 4.92
C SER A 34 14.81 -3.55 5.53
N VAL A 35 14.95 -4.40 6.55
CA VAL A 35 16.20 -4.66 7.27
C VAL A 35 16.39 -6.15 7.45
N ASN A 36 17.63 -6.64 7.37
CA ASN A 36 17.92 -8.04 7.68
C ASN A 36 18.19 -8.18 9.18
N VAL A 37 17.53 -9.14 9.81
CA VAL A 37 17.78 -9.50 11.20
C VAL A 37 18.54 -10.83 11.28
N PRO A 38 19.54 -10.93 12.18
CA PRO A 38 20.25 -12.19 12.39
C PRO A 38 19.33 -13.22 13.05
N GLY A 39 19.45 -14.48 12.64
CA GLY A 39 18.72 -15.60 13.25
C GLY A 39 18.40 -16.74 12.28
N PRO A 40 17.89 -17.87 12.79
CA PRO A 40 17.42 -18.97 11.95
C PRO A 40 16.23 -18.51 11.11
N CYS A 41 16.23 -18.87 9.83
CA CYS A 41 15.14 -18.53 8.94
C CYS A 41 14.05 -19.60 8.96
N SER A 42 13.04 -19.37 9.79
CA SER A 42 11.75 -20.07 9.74
C SER A 42 10.65 -19.01 9.61
N PRO A 43 9.64 -19.18 8.74
CA PRO A 43 8.67 -18.12 8.43
C PRO A 43 8.02 -17.50 9.67
N THR A 44 7.51 -18.34 10.57
CA THR A 44 6.85 -17.89 11.81
C THR A 44 7.85 -17.20 12.74
N THR A 45 9.00 -17.82 12.98
CA THR A 45 10.04 -17.27 13.88
C THR A 45 10.61 -15.96 13.35
N CYS A 46 10.74 -15.82 12.03
CA CYS A 46 11.22 -14.60 11.39
C CYS A 46 10.22 -13.47 11.60
N ASP A 47 8.93 -13.70 11.35
CA ASP A 47 7.87 -12.73 11.59
C ASP A 47 7.76 -12.32 13.07
N ASP A 48 7.77 -13.28 13.99
CA ASP A 48 7.77 -13.01 15.44
C ASP A 48 9.00 -12.20 15.87
N ASN A 49 10.18 -12.53 15.34
CA ASN A 49 11.41 -11.79 15.62
C ASN A 49 11.34 -10.35 15.07
N CYS A 50 10.81 -10.16 13.86
CA CYS A 50 10.60 -8.82 13.30
C CYS A 50 9.66 -8.00 14.18
N LYS A 51 8.55 -8.58 14.64
CA LYS A 51 7.61 -7.91 15.55
C LYS A 51 8.24 -7.58 16.90
N SER A 52 9.06 -8.49 17.44
CA SER A 52 9.73 -8.29 18.74
C SER A 52 10.85 -7.24 18.66
N GLN A 53 11.59 -7.18 17.56
CA GLN A 53 12.77 -6.32 17.43
C GLN A 53 12.44 -4.91 16.92
N ILE A 54 11.46 -4.80 16.02
CA ILE A 54 11.10 -3.54 15.36
C ILE A 54 9.81 -2.97 15.95
N GLY A 55 8.81 -3.82 16.19
CA GLY A 55 7.55 -3.43 16.80
C GLY A 55 6.32 -3.99 16.09
N ALA A 56 5.16 -3.71 16.68
CA ALA A 56 3.87 -4.14 16.15
C ALA A 56 3.64 -3.56 14.74
N GLY A 57 3.49 -4.43 13.75
CA GLY A 57 3.30 -4.07 12.34
C GLY A 57 4.50 -4.36 11.43
N ALA A 58 5.66 -4.73 12.00
CA ALA A 58 6.72 -5.34 11.20
C ALA A 58 6.32 -6.75 10.74
N VAL A 59 6.72 -7.12 9.52
CA VAL A 59 6.50 -8.44 8.93
C VAL A 59 7.83 -9.05 8.53
N GLY A 60 7.98 -10.36 8.72
CA GLY A 60 9.21 -11.09 8.39
C GLY A 60 9.04 -12.02 7.20
N GLU A 61 9.99 -11.99 6.27
CA GLU A 61 10.10 -12.94 5.17
C GLU A 61 11.47 -13.64 5.19
N CYS A 62 11.47 -14.93 4.91
CA CYS A 62 12.69 -15.69 4.73
C CYS A 62 13.23 -15.60 3.31
N THR A 63 14.41 -14.99 3.17
CA THR A 63 15.13 -14.84 1.90
C THR A 63 16.42 -15.67 1.91
N SER A 64 17.09 -15.77 0.76
CA SER A 64 18.41 -16.41 0.68
C SER A 64 19.49 -15.73 1.55
N GLY A 65 19.27 -14.48 1.96
CA GLY A 65 20.15 -13.72 2.86
C GLY A 65 19.80 -13.84 4.34
N GLY A 66 18.77 -14.63 4.69
CA GLY A 66 18.22 -14.74 6.04
C GLY A 66 16.87 -14.07 6.20
N CYS A 67 16.51 -13.76 7.45
CA CYS A 67 15.23 -13.15 7.80
C CYS A 67 15.25 -11.65 7.45
N GLN A 68 14.42 -11.25 6.48
CA GLN A 68 14.23 -9.87 6.09
C GLN A 68 12.94 -9.36 6.72
N CYS A 69 13.06 -8.32 7.55
CA CYS A 69 11.93 -7.64 8.14
C CYS A 69 11.56 -6.42 7.31
N THR A 70 10.27 -6.23 7.04
CA THR A 70 9.75 -5.01 6.44
C THR A 70 8.79 -4.33 7.42
N PHE A 71 8.93 -3.03 7.58
CA PHE A 71 8.03 -2.22 8.41
C PHE A 71 7.73 -0.91 7.70
N CYS A 72 6.52 -0.40 7.90
CA CYS A 72 6.10 0.86 7.31
C CYS A 72 5.79 1.87 8.40
N THR A 73 6.36 3.06 8.28
CA THR A 73 5.99 4.20 9.12
C THR A 73 4.93 5.01 8.38
N LEU A 74 3.82 5.27 9.08
CA LEU A 74 2.84 6.23 8.58
C LEU A 74 3.41 7.64 8.81
N PRO A 75 3.41 8.50 7.79
CA PRO A 75 3.79 9.89 8.00
C PRO A 75 2.88 10.50 9.07
N PRO A 76 3.39 11.36 9.95
CA PRO A 76 2.58 12.01 10.95
C PRO A 76 1.44 12.78 10.27
N PRO A 77 0.24 12.85 10.91
CA PRO A 77 -0.85 13.63 10.36
C PRO A 77 -0.37 15.07 10.16
N LYS A 78 -0.55 15.61 8.95
CA LYS A 78 -0.26 17.03 8.67
C LYS A 78 -1.13 17.84 9.64
N LYS A 79 -0.49 18.58 10.56
CA LYS A 79 -1.19 19.60 11.36
C LYS A 79 -1.68 20.67 10.39
N ASN A 80 -2.98 20.68 10.15
CA ASN A 80 -3.74 21.83 9.68
C ASN A 80 -3.88 22.79 10.86
#